data_AF-A0A2G9V4H5-F1
#
_entry.id   AF-A0A2G9V4H5-F1
#
_cell.length_a   1.000
_cell.length_b   1.000
_cell.length_c   1.000
_cell.angle_alpha   90.00
_cell.angle_beta   90.00
_cell.angle_gamma   90.00
#
_symmetry.space_group_name_H-M   'P 1'
#
loop_
_entity.id
_entity.type
_entity.pdbx_description
1 polymer ?
#
loop_
_entity_poly.entity_id
_entity_poly.type
_entity_poly.pdbx_seq_one_letter_code
_entity_poly.pdbx_strand_id
1 'polypeptide(L)'
;MYREYRVKELVDETMKTVVEAACSFESDRATVIEIRRGTDGGAAELTVSLQVTEAEETESDMSDDVFLSEAGNMARAHWIQLQKLNTQAPLVQSALLYIVERYKHVRPLWQFGLKIDESNKDWKTLLFNDFYFRHHSASIQSAITMVMENMDDRECMRKLLNEIGAHHYFYDACEPHLEVFEQAMLHALRRDLVGVSKMDAETEHSWIEFLNDVKTFMGEGIAIQRNTYLRECMTPLEISDIRSKWNEVIDFGLKEAGEIVCEQAIQNGCIGLTIK
;
A
#
# COMPACT_ATOMS: atom_id res chain seq x y z
N MET A 1 -6.92 23.90 -15.49
CA MET A 1 -6.60 25.01 -14.55
C MET A 1 -7.23 24.85 -13.16
N TYR A 2 -8.51 25.17 -12.88
CA TYR A 2 -9.08 25.09 -11.52
C TYR A 2 -9.13 23.66 -10.92
N ARG A 3 -9.35 22.64 -11.76
CA ARG A 3 -9.41 21.24 -11.34
C ARG A 3 -8.04 20.59 -11.12
N GLU A 4 -7.00 21.04 -11.83
CA GLU A 4 -5.62 20.55 -11.64
C GLU A 4 -4.98 21.20 -10.42
N TYR A 5 -5.29 22.48 -10.19
CA TYR A 5 -4.88 23.22 -8.99
C TYR A 5 -5.36 22.51 -7.71
N ARG A 6 -6.64 22.11 -7.68
CA ARG A 6 -7.22 21.36 -6.54
C ARG A 6 -6.60 19.97 -6.34
N VAL A 7 -6.22 19.27 -7.41
CA VAL A 7 -5.53 17.97 -7.29
C VAL A 7 -4.14 18.17 -6.69
N LYS A 8 -3.41 19.20 -7.14
CA LYS A 8 -2.09 19.50 -6.61
C LYS A 8 -2.12 19.84 -5.12
N GLU A 9 -3.03 20.71 -4.68
CA GLU A 9 -3.16 21.09 -3.26
C GLU A 9 -3.45 19.88 -2.36
N LEU A 10 -4.37 18.99 -2.77
CA LEU A 10 -4.69 17.78 -1.99
C LEU A 10 -3.53 16.78 -1.92
N VAL A 11 -2.77 16.66 -3.00
CA VAL A 11 -1.55 15.81 -3.01
C VAL A 11 -0.50 16.40 -2.07
N ASP A 12 -0.24 17.70 -2.16
CA ASP A 12 0.73 18.38 -1.30
C ASP A 12 0.32 18.27 0.19
N GLU A 13 -0.97 18.40 0.51
CA GLU A 13 -1.52 18.20 1.86
C GLU A 13 -1.34 16.74 2.34
N THR A 14 -1.70 15.76 1.52
CA THR A 14 -1.55 14.33 1.84
C THR A 14 -0.08 13.98 2.13
N MET A 15 0.82 14.43 1.25
CA MET A 15 2.25 14.17 1.37
C MET A 15 2.82 14.83 2.62
N LYS A 16 2.41 16.07 2.90
CA LYS A 16 2.82 16.78 4.12
C LYS A 16 2.38 16.03 5.38
N THR A 17 1.12 15.59 5.47
CA THR A 17 0.63 14.84 6.64
C THR A 17 1.41 13.54 6.85
N VAL A 18 1.69 12.80 5.78
CA VAL A 18 2.45 11.55 5.86
C VAL A 18 3.90 11.80 6.29
N VAL A 19 4.57 12.81 5.75
CA VAL A 19 5.94 13.16 6.14
C VAL A 19 6.00 13.65 7.58
N GLU A 20 5.07 14.50 8.01
CA GLU A 20 4.99 14.96 9.40
C GLU A 20 4.77 13.78 10.37
N ALA A 21 3.91 12.82 10.02
CA ALA A 21 3.71 11.60 10.79
C ALA A 21 5.01 10.78 10.86
N ALA A 22 5.62 10.47 9.71
CA ALA A 22 6.86 9.69 9.63
C ALA A 22 8.06 10.35 10.34
N CYS A 23 8.17 11.69 10.30
CA CYS A 23 9.22 12.42 11.01
C CYS A 23 8.95 12.57 12.51
N SER A 24 7.71 12.41 12.96
CA SER A 24 7.36 12.42 14.40
C SER A 24 7.63 11.07 15.10
N PHE A 25 7.98 10.04 14.33
CA PHE A 25 8.32 8.70 14.83
C PHE A 25 9.74 8.65 15.43
N GLU A 26 9.87 9.05 16.70
CA GLU A 26 10.99 8.61 17.54
C GLU A 26 10.79 7.13 17.90
N SER A 27 11.56 6.28 17.20
CA SER A 27 11.96 4.87 17.37
C SER A 27 11.17 3.83 18.19
N ASP A 28 10.27 4.12 19.13
CA ASP A 28 9.76 3.09 20.06
C ASP A 28 8.27 3.15 20.39
N ARG A 29 7.44 3.80 19.56
CA ARG A 29 6.03 4.02 19.94
C ARG A 29 5.04 3.46 18.93
N ALA A 30 4.31 2.43 19.36
CA ALA A 30 2.98 2.15 18.86
C ALA A 30 2.06 3.34 19.20
N THR A 31 1.37 3.89 18.20
CA THR A 31 0.35 4.92 18.40
C THR A 31 -0.86 4.30 19.10
N VAL A 32 -0.89 4.37 20.44
CA VAL A 32 -2.02 3.92 21.26
C VAL A 32 -3.05 5.05 21.37
N ILE A 33 -4.26 4.82 20.86
CA ILE A 33 -5.43 5.67 21.13
C ILE A 33 -6.19 5.04 22.31
N GLU A 34 -5.90 5.44 23.54
CA GLU A 34 -6.72 5.02 24.70
C GLU A 34 -8.02 5.83 24.78
N ILE A 35 -9.16 5.17 24.55
CA ILE A 35 -10.47 5.70 24.92
C ILE A 35 -10.74 5.33 26.39
N ARG A 36 -10.42 6.22 27.34
CA ARG A 36 -10.90 6.05 28.72
C ARG A 36 -12.38 6.38 28.80
N ARG A 37 -13.17 5.35 29.11
CA ARG A 37 -14.58 5.46 29.46
C ARG A 37 -14.69 6.16 30.82
N GLY A 38 -15.02 7.45 30.82
CA GLY A 38 -15.38 8.16 32.04
C GLY A 38 -16.65 7.54 32.64
N THR A 39 -16.54 7.01 33.86
CA THR A 39 -17.69 6.90 34.75
C THR A 39 -18.10 8.31 35.18
N ASP A 40 -19.39 8.59 35.03
CA ASP A 40 -20.13 9.83 35.27
C ASP A 40 -20.08 10.94 34.21
N GLY A 41 -21.30 11.36 33.85
CA GLY A 41 -21.59 12.19 32.68
C GLY A 41 -21.12 13.63 32.81
N GLY A 42 -20.51 14.12 31.74
CA GLY A 42 -20.18 15.53 31.52
C GLY A 42 -18.93 15.66 30.66
N ALA A 43 -19.11 16.13 29.41
CA ALA A 43 -18.11 16.60 28.43
C ALA A 43 -16.69 15.98 28.49
N ALA A 44 -16.36 15.14 27.49
CA ALA A 44 -15.01 14.63 27.30
C ALA A 44 -14.00 15.75 26.99
N GLU A 45 -13.05 15.98 27.89
CA GLU A 45 -11.91 16.86 27.70
C GLU A 45 -10.72 16.01 27.23
N LEU A 46 -10.14 16.34 26.07
CA LEU A 46 -9.04 15.60 25.45
C LEU A 46 -7.73 15.99 26.15
N THR A 47 -7.09 15.06 26.85
CA THR A 47 -5.75 15.29 27.44
C THR A 47 -4.81 14.13 27.11
N VAL A 48 -3.65 14.47 26.53
CA VAL A 48 -2.60 13.55 26.06
C VAL A 48 -1.61 13.29 27.20
N SER A 49 -1.26 12.03 27.47
CA SER A 49 -0.15 11.68 28.39
C SER A 49 0.65 10.47 27.91
N LEU A 50 1.97 10.54 28.10
CA LEU A 50 3.02 9.63 27.64
C LEU A 50 3.38 8.60 28.71
N GLN A 51 3.49 7.31 28.37
CA GLN A 51 4.35 6.36 29.11
C GLN A 51 5.09 5.42 28.14
N VAL A 52 6.33 5.08 28.52
CA VAL A 52 7.36 4.37 27.74
C VAL A 52 7.57 2.97 28.33
N THR A 53 7.76 1.95 27.50
CA THR A 53 8.31 0.65 27.92
C THR A 53 9.34 0.21 26.89
N GLU A 54 10.60 0.09 27.32
CA GLU A 54 11.75 -0.35 26.52
C GLU A 54 11.69 -1.86 26.22
N ALA A 55 12.04 -2.27 25.00
CA ALA A 55 12.29 -3.65 24.64
C ALA A 55 13.68 -3.76 23.95
N GLU A 56 14.51 -4.66 24.46
CA GLU A 56 15.91 -4.87 24.04
C GLU A 56 16.01 -5.45 22.61
N GLU A 57 16.76 -4.79 21.73
CA GLU A 57 17.13 -5.29 20.41
C GLU A 57 18.36 -6.22 20.50
N THR A 58 18.32 -7.34 19.76
CA THR A 58 19.48 -8.22 19.57
C THR A 58 20.07 -7.98 18.19
N GLU A 59 21.32 -7.48 18.16
CA GLU A 59 22.08 -7.20 16.95
C GLU A 59 22.34 -8.48 16.14
N SER A 60 21.91 -8.49 14.88
CA SER A 60 22.33 -9.49 13.90
C SER A 60 23.15 -8.80 12.80
N ASP A 61 24.38 -9.28 12.63
CA ASP A 61 25.45 -8.82 11.76
C ASP A 61 25.00 -8.63 10.29
N MET A 62 24.83 -7.38 9.86
CA MET A 62 24.39 -6.97 8.51
C MET A 62 25.61 -6.67 7.62
N SER A 63 26.14 -7.67 6.93
CA SER A 63 27.22 -7.49 5.94
C SER A 63 26.74 -7.39 4.48
N ASP A 64 25.44 -7.14 4.23
CA ASP A 64 24.87 -7.05 2.88
C ASP A 64 24.66 -5.61 2.36
N ASP A 65 25.04 -4.60 3.14
CA ASP A 65 24.66 -3.19 2.90
C ASP A 65 25.40 -2.51 1.73
N VAL A 66 26.47 -3.12 1.20
CA VAL A 66 27.34 -2.48 0.20
C VAL A 66 26.86 -2.70 -1.25
N PHE A 67 26.05 -3.74 -1.52
CA PHE A 67 25.62 -4.07 -2.90
C PHE A 67 24.30 -3.40 -3.33
N LEU A 68 23.53 -2.85 -2.39
CA LEU A 68 22.22 -2.22 -2.64
C LEU A 68 22.31 -0.77 -3.15
N SER A 69 23.51 -0.17 -3.18
CA SER A 69 23.70 1.26 -3.47
C SER A 69 23.68 1.61 -4.97
N GLU A 70 24.17 0.75 -5.87
CA GLU A 70 24.19 1.07 -7.32
C GLU A 70 22.89 0.69 -8.04
N ALA A 71 22.27 -0.44 -7.66
CA ALA A 71 21.12 -0.96 -8.37
C ALA A 71 19.91 -0.04 -8.28
N GLY A 72 19.54 0.46 -7.08
CA GLY A 72 18.42 1.40 -6.92
C GLY A 72 18.57 2.74 -7.66
N ASN A 73 19.81 3.17 -7.96
CA ASN A 73 20.07 4.43 -8.65
C ASN A 73 19.57 4.44 -10.10
N MET A 74 19.48 3.28 -10.75
CA MET A 74 19.02 3.18 -12.14
C MET A 74 17.52 3.44 -12.27
N ALA A 75 16.69 2.87 -11.40
CA ALA A 75 15.25 3.17 -11.33
C ALA A 75 15.00 4.64 -11.01
N ARG A 76 15.78 5.22 -10.08
CA ARG A 76 15.73 6.66 -9.75
C ARG A 76 16.06 7.53 -10.96
N ALA A 77 17.18 7.25 -11.63
CA ALA A 77 17.61 7.99 -12.82
C ALA A 77 16.59 7.87 -13.96
N HIS A 78 16.05 6.66 -14.16
CA HIS A 78 15.01 6.39 -15.14
C HIS A 78 13.72 7.15 -14.81
N TRP A 79 13.28 7.16 -13.54
CA TRP A 79 12.10 7.92 -13.11
C TRP A 79 12.26 9.43 -13.38
N ILE A 80 13.44 10.00 -13.10
CA ILE A 80 13.77 11.39 -13.42
C ILE A 80 13.73 11.62 -14.94
N GLN A 81 14.20 10.68 -15.74
CA GLN A 81 14.09 10.76 -17.21
C GLN A 81 12.63 10.75 -17.66
N LEU A 82 11.80 9.89 -17.10
CA LEU A 82 10.36 9.84 -17.41
C LEU A 82 9.65 11.16 -17.08
N GLN A 83 10.10 11.88 -16.03
CA GLN A 83 9.60 13.22 -15.71
C GLN A 83 9.92 14.21 -16.82
N LYS A 84 11.18 14.23 -17.30
CA LYS A 84 11.61 15.10 -18.42
C LYS A 84 10.85 14.82 -19.70
N LEU A 85 10.42 13.56 -19.90
CA LEU A 85 9.61 13.13 -21.03
C LEU A 85 8.10 13.30 -20.81
N ASN A 86 7.66 13.78 -19.63
CA ASN A 86 6.26 13.92 -19.24
C ASN A 86 5.46 12.59 -19.36
N THR A 87 6.09 11.47 -18.98
CA THR A 87 5.53 10.12 -19.11
C THR A 87 5.19 9.44 -17.78
N GLN A 88 5.56 10.03 -16.64
CA GLN A 88 5.26 9.47 -15.31
C GLN A 88 3.75 9.32 -15.07
N ALA A 89 2.96 10.39 -15.26
CA ALA A 89 1.53 10.36 -14.99
C ALA A 89 0.79 9.35 -15.89
N PRO A 90 0.99 9.34 -17.22
CA PRO A 90 0.43 8.31 -18.10
C PRO A 90 0.81 6.88 -17.71
N LEU A 91 2.05 6.67 -17.24
CA LEU A 91 2.54 5.36 -16.82
C LEU A 91 1.79 4.86 -15.58
N VAL A 92 1.66 5.70 -14.55
CA VAL A 92 0.91 5.34 -13.32
C VAL A 92 -0.56 5.09 -13.63
N GLN A 93 -1.19 5.93 -14.45
CA GLN A 93 -2.57 5.72 -14.88
C GLN A 93 -2.74 4.41 -15.65
N SER A 94 -1.76 4.05 -16.49
CA SER A 94 -1.75 2.79 -17.22
C SER A 94 -1.65 1.57 -16.30
N ALA A 95 -0.82 1.65 -15.25
CA ALA A 95 -0.74 0.61 -14.23
C ALA A 95 -2.09 0.45 -13.50
N LEU A 96 -2.70 1.54 -13.04
CA LEU A 96 -4.03 1.47 -12.39
C LEU A 96 -5.12 0.96 -13.35
N LEU A 97 -5.09 1.36 -14.62
CA LEU A 97 -6.00 0.83 -15.64
C LEU A 97 -5.83 -0.69 -15.78
N TYR A 98 -4.59 -1.18 -15.83
CA TYR A 98 -4.29 -2.61 -15.87
C TYR A 98 -4.89 -3.34 -14.66
N ILE A 99 -4.76 -2.77 -13.45
CA ILE A 99 -5.33 -3.35 -12.23
C ILE A 99 -6.85 -3.48 -12.35
N VAL A 100 -7.55 -2.37 -12.63
CA VAL A 100 -9.02 -2.39 -12.64
C VAL A 100 -9.59 -3.18 -13.81
N GLU A 101 -8.83 -3.37 -14.90
CA GLU A 101 -9.23 -4.20 -16.03
C GLU A 101 -9.04 -5.70 -15.75
N ARG A 102 -7.92 -6.10 -15.12
CA ARG A 102 -7.58 -7.51 -14.91
C ARG A 102 -8.04 -8.09 -13.58
N TYR A 103 -8.01 -7.31 -12.51
CA TYR A 103 -8.30 -7.76 -11.15
C TYR A 103 -9.59 -7.11 -10.66
N LYS A 104 -10.72 -7.53 -11.25
CA LYS A 104 -12.04 -6.92 -10.99
C LYS A 104 -12.44 -6.96 -9.51
N HIS A 105 -11.99 -7.97 -8.76
CA HIS A 105 -12.22 -8.11 -7.33
C HIS A 105 -11.55 -7.01 -6.49
N VAL A 106 -10.54 -6.31 -7.03
CA VAL A 106 -9.82 -5.20 -6.34
C VAL A 106 -10.52 -3.85 -6.55
N ARG A 107 -11.43 -3.74 -7.53
CA ARG A 107 -12.16 -2.48 -7.82
C ARG A 107 -12.83 -1.84 -6.59
N PRO A 108 -13.41 -2.59 -5.63
CA PRO A 108 -14.07 -2.00 -4.47
C PRO A 108 -13.17 -1.16 -3.55
N LEU A 109 -11.84 -1.31 -3.64
CA LEU A 109 -10.89 -0.46 -2.89
C LEU A 109 -10.99 1.02 -3.28
N TRP A 110 -11.52 1.32 -4.47
CA TRP A 110 -11.63 2.68 -4.98
C TRP A 110 -13.05 3.05 -5.36
N GLN A 111 -13.45 4.27 -4.97
CA GLN A 111 -14.74 4.83 -5.39
C GLN A 111 -14.89 4.92 -6.91
N PHE A 112 -13.80 5.16 -7.65
CA PHE A 112 -13.83 5.15 -9.11
C PHE A 112 -13.94 3.73 -9.68
N GLY A 113 -13.42 2.71 -8.97
CA GLY A 113 -13.49 1.30 -9.38
C GLY A 113 -14.93 0.76 -9.31
N LEU A 114 -15.68 1.15 -8.29
CA LEU A 114 -17.11 0.81 -8.14
C LEU A 114 -18.01 1.36 -9.25
N LYS A 115 -17.58 2.43 -9.94
CA LYS A 115 -18.34 3.06 -11.03
C LYS A 115 -18.08 2.43 -12.40
N ILE A 116 -17.16 1.48 -12.50
CA ILE A 116 -16.79 0.87 -13.78
C ILE A 116 -17.95 -0.02 -14.26
N ASP A 117 -18.57 0.40 -15.35
CA ASP A 117 -19.56 -0.38 -16.10
C ASP A 117 -18.97 -0.80 -17.46
N GLU A 118 -18.57 -2.07 -17.57
CA GLU A 118 -17.97 -2.61 -18.80
C GLU A 118 -18.95 -2.74 -19.97
N SER A 119 -20.26 -2.63 -19.73
CA SER A 119 -21.25 -2.59 -20.80
C SER A 119 -21.21 -1.26 -21.57
N ASN A 120 -20.68 -0.21 -20.93
CA ASN A 120 -20.43 1.08 -21.56
C ASN A 120 -19.12 1.07 -22.34
N LYS A 121 -19.16 1.19 -23.67
CA LYS A 121 -17.97 1.17 -24.54
C LYS A 121 -16.95 2.27 -24.21
N ASP A 122 -17.38 3.36 -23.58
CA ASP A 122 -16.55 4.51 -23.23
C ASP A 122 -16.07 4.49 -21.77
N TRP A 123 -16.23 3.38 -21.04
CA TRP A 123 -15.90 3.30 -19.61
C TRP A 123 -14.45 3.69 -19.29
N LYS A 124 -13.49 3.38 -20.18
CA LYS A 124 -12.09 3.79 -20.02
C LYS A 124 -11.95 5.31 -20.07
N THR A 125 -12.56 5.95 -21.07
CA THR A 125 -12.59 7.41 -21.19
C THR A 125 -13.23 8.06 -19.97
N LEU A 126 -14.31 7.47 -19.44
CA LEU A 126 -14.95 7.94 -18.21
C LEU A 126 -14.02 7.80 -16.99
N LEU A 127 -13.29 6.68 -16.87
CA LEU A 127 -12.31 6.46 -15.82
C LEU A 127 -11.19 7.52 -15.83
N PHE A 128 -10.58 7.77 -17.00
CA PHE A 128 -9.53 8.78 -17.13
C PHE A 128 -10.02 10.21 -16.81
N ASN A 129 -11.32 10.47 -16.96
CA ASN A 129 -11.93 11.75 -16.61
C ASN A 129 -12.41 11.82 -15.14
N ASP A 130 -12.51 10.69 -14.43
CA ASP A 130 -12.91 10.64 -13.03
C ASP A 130 -11.89 11.38 -12.16
N PHE A 131 -12.41 12.20 -11.23
CA PHE A 131 -11.58 13.03 -10.36
C PHE A 131 -10.75 12.18 -9.40
N TYR A 132 -11.34 11.15 -8.79
CA TYR A 132 -10.67 10.30 -7.81
C TYR A 132 -9.60 9.43 -8.47
N PHE A 133 -9.83 8.96 -9.70
CA PHE A 133 -8.81 8.23 -10.47
C PHE A 133 -7.58 9.09 -10.73
N ARG A 134 -7.78 10.32 -11.24
CA ARG A 134 -6.67 11.24 -11.52
C ARG A 134 -5.96 11.68 -10.25
N HIS A 135 -6.71 11.93 -9.17
CA HIS A 135 -6.13 12.28 -7.87
C HIS A 135 -5.25 11.15 -7.33
N HIS A 136 -5.78 9.92 -7.26
CA HIS A 136 -5.02 8.78 -6.76
C HIS A 136 -3.77 8.49 -7.62
N SER A 137 -3.88 8.62 -8.94
CA SER A 137 -2.73 8.51 -9.86
C SER A 137 -1.64 9.53 -9.55
N ALA A 138 -2.04 10.79 -9.28
CA ALA A 138 -1.10 11.84 -8.91
C ALA A 138 -0.47 11.60 -7.54
N SER A 139 -1.24 11.13 -6.55
CA SER A 139 -0.73 10.74 -5.24
C SER A 139 0.32 9.63 -5.34
N ILE A 140 0.08 8.59 -6.15
CA ILE A 140 1.05 7.51 -6.38
C ILE A 140 2.32 8.05 -7.06
N GLN A 141 2.17 8.89 -8.09
CA GLN A 141 3.33 9.50 -8.76
C GLN A 141 4.19 10.30 -7.78
N SER A 142 3.56 11.11 -6.93
CA SER A 142 4.26 11.90 -5.91
C SER A 142 4.90 11.01 -4.85
N ALA A 143 4.22 9.95 -4.40
CA ALA A 143 4.77 8.99 -3.46
C ALA A 143 6.02 8.29 -4.01
N ILE A 144 5.98 7.79 -5.26
CA ILE A 144 7.16 7.19 -5.91
C ILE A 144 8.31 8.20 -5.98
N THR A 145 8.01 9.44 -6.36
CA THR A 145 9.01 10.52 -6.42
C THR A 145 9.65 10.76 -5.05
N MET A 146 8.85 10.91 -4.00
CA MET A 146 9.32 11.11 -2.63
C MET A 146 10.20 9.95 -2.16
N VAL A 147 9.79 8.70 -2.39
CA VAL A 147 10.59 7.52 -1.99
C VAL A 147 11.93 7.52 -2.73
N MET A 148 11.91 7.77 -4.04
CA MET A 148 13.12 7.83 -4.86
C MET A 148 14.06 8.99 -4.51
N GLU A 149 13.54 10.12 -4.04
CA GLU A 149 14.35 11.25 -3.56
C GLU A 149 15.03 10.96 -2.22
N ASN A 150 14.50 10.04 -1.42
CA ASN A 150 14.99 9.72 -0.07
C ASN A 150 15.61 8.31 0.05
N MET A 151 15.80 7.59 -1.07
CA MET A 151 16.22 6.19 -1.02
C MET A 151 17.66 5.95 -0.53
N ASP A 152 18.45 7.01 -0.34
CA ASP A 152 19.80 6.93 0.25
C ASP A 152 19.74 6.65 1.76
N ASP A 153 18.59 6.88 2.40
CA ASP A 153 18.33 6.52 3.80
C ASP A 153 17.27 5.41 3.87
N ARG A 154 17.74 4.16 3.85
CA ARG A 154 16.88 2.97 3.85
C ARG A 154 16.00 2.88 5.09
N GLU A 155 16.49 3.32 6.25
CA GLU A 155 15.74 3.27 7.50
C GLU A 155 14.60 4.29 7.51
N CYS A 156 14.89 5.53 7.11
CA CYS A 156 13.88 6.56 6.93
C CYS A 156 12.84 6.16 5.88
N MET A 157 13.29 5.60 4.75
CA MET A 157 12.41 5.09 3.71
C MET A 157 11.48 3.98 4.23
N ARG A 158 11.99 3.03 5.03
CA ARG A 158 11.18 1.99 5.67
C ARG A 158 10.12 2.60 6.59
N LYS A 159 10.48 3.55 7.47
CA LYS A 159 9.53 4.23 8.38
C LYS A 159 8.42 4.94 7.61
N LEU A 160 8.78 5.67 6.55
CA LEU A 160 7.85 6.37 5.68
C LEU A 160 6.87 5.42 4.97
N LEU A 161 7.37 4.33 4.39
CA LEU A 161 6.55 3.35 3.70
C LEU A 161 5.69 2.53 4.67
N ASN A 162 6.18 2.25 5.88
CA ASN A 162 5.37 1.66 6.95
C ASN A 162 4.17 2.53 7.29
N GLU A 163 4.36 3.85 7.44
CA GLU A 163 3.27 4.77 7.72
C GLU A 163 2.24 4.81 6.58
N ILE A 164 2.72 4.88 5.33
CA ILE A 164 1.84 4.78 4.15
C ILE A 164 1.07 3.45 4.18
N GLY A 165 1.74 2.33 4.49
CA GLY A 165 1.12 1.02 4.65
C GLY A 165 0.05 0.98 5.73
N ALA A 166 0.32 1.54 6.91
CA ALA A 166 -0.63 1.62 8.02
C ALA A 166 -1.90 2.40 7.62
N HIS A 167 -1.77 3.48 6.85
CA HIS A 167 -2.93 4.18 6.29
C HIS A 167 -3.72 3.31 5.30
N HIS A 168 -3.03 2.50 4.48
CA HIS A 168 -3.68 1.60 3.52
C HIS A 168 -4.52 0.51 4.18
N TYR A 169 -4.19 0.10 5.42
CA TYR A 169 -5.05 -0.79 6.21
C TYR A 169 -6.47 -0.22 6.40
N PHE A 170 -6.61 1.09 6.65
CA PHE A 170 -7.91 1.75 6.81
C PHE A 170 -8.70 1.92 5.50
N TYR A 171 -8.08 1.61 4.37
CA TYR A 171 -8.72 1.58 3.05
C TYR A 171 -9.06 0.15 2.62
N ASP A 172 -9.09 -0.80 3.56
CA ASP A 172 -9.31 -2.24 3.33
C ASP A 172 -8.27 -2.86 2.37
N ALA A 173 -7.10 -2.24 2.22
CA ALA A 173 -6.01 -2.82 1.46
C ALA A 173 -5.21 -3.83 2.32
N CYS A 174 -4.70 -4.87 1.65
CA CYS A 174 -3.87 -5.90 2.26
C CYS A 174 -2.66 -6.18 1.36
N GLU A 175 -1.71 -6.95 1.88
CA GLU A 175 -0.42 -7.22 1.26
C GLU A 175 -0.53 -7.79 -0.18
N PRO A 176 -1.46 -8.72 -0.48
CA PRO A 176 -1.70 -9.16 -1.86
C PRO A 176 -2.07 -8.04 -2.85
N HIS A 177 -2.72 -6.96 -2.40
CA HIS A 177 -3.02 -5.81 -3.27
C HIS A 177 -1.75 -5.06 -3.67
N LEU A 178 -0.72 -5.05 -2.82
CA LEU A 178 0.58 -4.43 -3.13
C LEU A 178 1.33 -5.24 -4.20
N GLU A 179 1.21 -6.57 -4.18
CA GLU A 179 1.76 -7.43 -5.23
C GLU A 179 1.06 -7.18 -6.58
N VAL A 180 -0.26 -7.01 -6.58
CA VAL A 180 -1.01 -6.62 -7.79
C VAL A 180 -0.52 -5.27 -8.34
N PHE A 181 -0.22 -4.32 -7.45
CA PHE A 181 0.33 -3.02 -7.84
C PHE A 181 1.74 -3.13 -8.44
N GLU A 182 2.65 -3.86 -7.80
CA GLU A 182 4.01 -4.14 -8.33
C GLU A 182 3.94 -4.74 -9.74
N GLN A 183 3.12 -5.79 -9.92
CA GLN A 183 2.93 -6.44 -11.22
C GLN A 183 2.39 -5.48 -12.29
N ALA A 184 1.44 -4.63 -11.92
CA ALA A 184 0.85 -3.65 -12.83
C ALA A 184 1.83 -2.55 -13.24
N MET A 185 2.64 -2.05 -12.30
CA MET A 185 3.68 -1.07 -12.58
C MET A 185 4.74 -1.63 -13.53
N LEU A 186 5.25 -2.83 -13.27
CA LEU A 186 6.19 -3.51 -14.17
C LEU A 186 5.58 -3.78 -15.54
N HIS A 187 4.30 -4.15 -15.61
CA HIS A 187 3.59 -4.32 -16.87
C HIS A 187 3.54 -3.01 -17.68
N ALA A 188 3.17 -1.90 -17.04
CA ALA A 188 3.11 -0.59 -17.69
C ALA A 188 4.51 -0.15 -18.17
N LEU A 189 5.53 -0.30 -17.34
CA LEU A 189 6.93 0.02 -17.67
C LEU A 189 7.42 -0.75 -18.90
N ARG A 190 7.13 -2.05 -18.97
CA ARG A 190 7.52 -2.91 -20.11
C ARG A 190 6.76 -2.62 -21.40
N ARG A 191 5.46 -2.29 -21.29
CA ARG A 191 4.57 -2.18 -22.44
C ARG A 191 4.57 -0.78 -23.06
N ASP A 192 4.56 0.25 -22.22
CA ASP A 192 4.26 1.62 -22.66
C ASP A 192 5.52 2.43 -22.99
N LEU A 193 6.68 2.00 -22.50
CA LEU A 193 7.93 2.70 -22.73
C LEU A 193 8.64 2.18 -23.98
N VAL A 194 8.89 3.09 -24.92
CA VAL A 194 9.47 2.79 -26.23
C VAL A 194 10.55 3.81 -26.61
N GLY A 195 11.46 3.42 -27.50
CA GLY A 195 12.53 4.30 -27.96
C GLY A 195 13.44 4.73 -26.80
N VAL A 196 13.59 6.05 -26.61
CA VAL A 196 14.52 6.64 -25.63
C VAL A 196 14.13 6.39 -24.16
N SER A 197 12.88 6.07 -23.87
CA SER A 197 12.41 5.73 -22.51
C SER A 197 12.36 4.24 -22.25
N LYS A 198 12.73 3.40 -23.22
CA LYS A 198 12.68 1.95 -23.05
C LYS A 198 13.70 1.50 -22.00
N MET A 199 13.26 0.66 -21.07
CA MET A 199 14.14 0.04 -20.09
C MET A 199 15.05 -1.01 -20.74
N ASP A 200 16.32 -1.00 -20.36
CA ASP A 200 17.21 -2.14 -20.53
C ASP A 200 17.08 -3.12 -19.34
N ALA A 201 17.82 -4.23 -19.38
CA ALA A 201 17.74 -5.29 -18.38
C ALA A 201 18.18 -4.83 -16.98
N GLU A 202 19.18 -3.96 -16.89
CA GLU A 202 19.70 -3.43 -15.63
C GLU A 202 18.69 -2.46 -15.00
N THR A 203 18.12 -1.57 -15.81
CA THR A 203 17.05 -0.65 -15.37
C THR A 203 15.81 -1.43 -14.93
N GLU A 204 15.42 -2.46 -15.68
CA GLU A 204 14.29 -3.33 -15.31
C GLU A 204 14.54 -4.05 -13.98
N HIS A 205 15.74 -4.61 -13.78
CA HIS A 205 16.09 -5.25 -12.52
C HIS A 205 16.03 -4.27 -11.34
N SER A 206 16.55 -3.06 -11.54
CA SER A 206 16.46 -1.98 -10.55
C SER A 206 15.01 -1.60 -10.18
N TRP A 207 14.10 -1.55 -11.16
CA TRP A 207 12.68 -1.32 -10.89
C TRP A 207 12.04 -2.45 -10.10
N ILE A 208 12.43 -3.70 -10.34
CA ILE A 208 11.95 -4.85 -9.58
C ILE A 208 12.39 -4.74 -8.12
N GLU A 209 13.66 -4.44 -7.86
CA GLU A 209 14.15 -4.26 -6.49
C GLU A 209 13.46 -3.10 -5.77
N PHE A 210 13.35 -1.94 -6.43
CA PHE A 210 12.65 -0.78 -5.88
C PHE A 210 11.19 -1.10 -5.53
N LEU A 211 10.43 -1.70 -6.45
CA LEU A 211 9.02 -2.02 -6.20
C LEU A 211 8.87 -3.12 -5.14
N ASN A 212 9.83 -4.04 -5.04
CA ASN A 212 9.85 -5.06 -4.00
C ASN A 212 10.11 -4.44 -2.62
N ASP A 213 11.01 -3.47 -2.50
CA ASP A 213 11.23 -2.71 -1.26
C ASP A 213 9.96 -1.93 -0.87
N VAL A 214 9.32 -1.24 -1.83
CA VAL A 214 8.04 -0.53 -1.61
C VAL A 214 6.95 -1.49 -1.09
N LYS A 215 6.76 -2.62 -1.77
CA LYS A 215 5.78 -3.65 -1.36
C LYS A 215 6.10 -4.19 0.02
N THR A 216 7.36 -4.50 0.30
CA THR A 216 7.79 -5.10 1.58
C THR A 216 7.51 -4.16 2.73
N PHE A 217 8.00 -2.91 2.66
CA PHE A 217 7.83 -1.95 3.75
C PHE A 217 6.37 -1.48 3.88
N MET A 218 5.63 -1.25 2.79
CA MET A 218 4.19 -0.98 2.94
C MET A 218 3.43 -2.17 3.54
N GLY A 219 3.81 -3.40 3.18
CA GLY A 219 3.23 -4.62 3.74
C GLY A 219 3.49 -4.78 5.24
N GLU A 220 4.70 -4.47 5.69
CA GLU A 220 5.05 -4.40 7.11
C GLU A 220 4.15 -3.40 7.85
N GLY A 221 3.97 -2.20 7.30
CA GLY A 221 3.06 -1.19 7.83
C GLY A 221 1.61 -1.67 7.99
N ILE A 222 1.06 -2.32 6.97
CA ILE A 222 -0.28 -2.94 7.02
C ILE A 222 -0.34 -3.99 8.14
N ALA A 223 0.66 -4.88 8.21
CA ALA A 223 0.69 -5.95 9.19
C ALA A 223 0.79 -5.43 10.62
N ILE A 224 1.62 -4.40 10.86
CA ILE A 224 1.75 -3.71 12.14
C ILE A 224 0.40 -3.09 12.54
N GLN A 225 -0.24 -2.35 11.64
CA GLN A 225 -1.52 -1.69 11.94
C GLN A 225 -2.63 -2.71 12.21
N ARG A 226 -2.70 -3.80 11.44
CA ARG A 226 -3.63 -4.91 11.66
C ARG A 226 -3.43 -5.55 13.04
N ASN A 227 -2.18 -5.85 13.40
CA ASN A 227 -1.86 -6.44 14.70
C ASN A 227 -2.20 -5.50 15.86
N THR A 228 -1.93 -4.21 15.72
CA THR A 228 -2.30 -3.19 16.71
C THR A 228 -3.80 -3.08 16.87
N TYR A 229 -4.55 -3.01 15.78
CA TYR A 229 -6.01 -3.00 15.81
C TYR A 229 -6.59 -4.25 16.49
N LEU A 230 -6.09 -5.43 16.13
CA LEU A 230 -6.50 -6.69 16.74
C LEU A 230 -6.21 -6.73 18.25
N ARG A 231 -5.07 -6.19 18.68
CA ARG A 231 -4.69 -6.17 20.10
C ARG A 231 -5.51 -5.17 20.92
N GLU A 232 -5.79 -3.99 20.37
CA GLU A 232 -6.31 -2.86 21.13
C GLU A 232 -7.81 -2.62 20.95
N CYS A 233 -8.37 -3.03 19.82
CA CYS A 233 -9.78 -2.78 19.50
C CYS A 233 -10.69 -4.00 19.68
N MET A 234 -10.14 -5.22 19.79
CA MET A 234 -10.97 -6.40 20.09
C MET A 234 -11.38 -6.45 21.55
N THR A 235 -12.68 -6.61 21.79
CA THR A 235 -13.21 -6.84 23.12
C THR A 235 -12.87 -8.26 23.62
N PRO A 236 -12.79 -8.48 24.95
CA PRO A 236 -12.57 -9.82 25.50
C PRO A 236 -13.62 -10.85 25.04
N LEU A 237 -14.85 -10.41 24.78
CA LEU A 237 -15.93 -11.27 24.27
C LEU A 237 -15.65 -11.70 22.82
N GLU A 238 -15.24 -10.78 21.94
CA GLU A 238 -14.86 -11.11 20.57
C GLU A 238 -13.66 -12.05 20.52
N ILE A 239 -12.64 -11.82 21.35
CA ILE A 239 -11.48 -12.72 21.44
C ILE A 239 -11.92 -14.12 21.89
N SER A 240 -12.79 -14.23 22.89
CA SER A 240 -13.31 -15.51 23.36
C SER A 240 -14.13 -16.23 22.30
N ASP A 241 -14.98 -15.50 21.57
CA ASP A 241 -15.82 -16.03 20.50
C ASP A 241 -14.97 -16.54 19.32
N ILE A 242 -13.99 -15.73 18.86
CA ILE A 242 -13.05 -16.12 17.80
C ILE A 242 -12.27 -17.38 18.21
N ARG A 243 -11.75 -17.44 19.44
CA ARG A 243 -11.03 -18.63 19.94
C ARG A 243 -11.92 -19.87 19.98
N SER A 244 -13.16 -19.74 20.44
CA SER A 244 -14.12 -20.85 20.46
C SER A 244 -14.36 -21.39 19.06
N LYS A 245 -14.69 -20.50 18.12
CA LYS A 245 -14.92 -20.87 16.70
C LYS A 245 -13.67 -21.44 16.04
N TRP A 246 -12.49 -20.91 16.34
CA TRP A 246 -11.24 -21.45 15.81
C TRP A 246 -10.94 -22.86 16.33
N ASN A 247 -11.25 -23.16 17.59
CA ASN A 247 -11.16 -24.52 18.11
C ASN A 247 -12.12 -25.48 17.40
N GLU A 248 -13.34 -25.05 17.08
CA GLU A 248 -14.27 -25.85 16.27
C GLU A 248 -13.70 -26.15 14.87
N VAL A 249 -13.01 -25.19 14.24
CA VAL A 249 -12.33 -25.40 12.95
C VAL A 249 -11.15 -26.38 13.09
N ILE A 250 -10.39 -26.29 14.19
CA ILE A 250 -9.31 -27.25 14.49
C ILE A 250 -9.89 -28.67 14.65
N ASP A 251 -10.99 -28.80 15.42
CA ASP A 251 -11.67 -30.07 15.67
C ASP A 251 -12.27 -30.67 14.39
N PHE A 252 -12.79 -29.83 13.49
CA PHE A 252 -13.25 -30.23 12.17
C PHE A 252 -12.09 -30.71 11.28
N GLY A 253 -10.93 -30.07 11.38
CA GLY A 253 -9.72 -30.41 10.65
C GLY A 253 -9.29 -29.28 9.71
N LEU A 254 -8.12 -28.70 10.00
CA LEU A 254 -7.60 -27.54 9.26
C LEU A 254 -7.46 -27.76 7.74
N LYS A 255 -7.07 -28.98 7.34
CA LYS A 255 -6.91 -29.31 5.93
C LYS A 255 -8.25 -29.32 5.19
N GLU A 256 -9.25 -30.00 5.75
CA GLU A 256 -10.58 -30.10 5.15
C GLU A 256 -11.27 -28.73 5.12
N ALA A 257 -11.17 -27.95 6.21
CA ALA A 257 -11.64 -26.57 6.24
C ALA A 257 -10.98 -25.71 5.15
N GLY A 258 -9.66 -25.84 5.00
CA GLY A 258 -8.90 -25.13 3.97
C GLY A 258 -9.34 -25.48 2.54
N GLU A 259 -9.53 -26.77 2.26
CA GLU A 259 -10.01 -27.26 0.96
C GLU A 259 -11.39 -26.66 0.62
N ILE A 260 -12.34 -26.68 1.56
CA ILE A 260 -13.67 -26.09 1.38
C ILE A 260 -13.59 -24.59 1.09
N VAL A 261 -12.78 -23.84 1.85
CA VAL A 261 -12.60 -22.40 1.64
C VAL A 261 -12.02 -22.12 0.25
N CYS A 262 -11.02 -22.89 -0.18
CA CYS A 262 -10.42 -22.77 -1.51
C CYS A 262 -11.42 -23.08 -2.62
N GLU A 263 -12.18 -24.17 -2.52
CA GLU A 263 -13.21 -24.53 -3.49
C GLU A 263 -14.28 -23.44 -3.61
N GLN A 264 -14.74 -22.92 -2.48
CA GLN A 264 -15.74 -21.85 -2.45
C GLN A 264 -15.19 -20.55 -3.08
N ALA A 265 -13.94 -20.21 -2.82
CA ALA A 265 -13.27 -19.06 -3.42
C ALA A 265 -13.09 -19.20 -4.94
N ILE A 266 -12.82 -20.41 -5.44
CA ILE A 266 -12.76 -20.71 -6.88
C ILE A 266 -14.16 -20.59 -7.51
N GLN A 267 -15.18 -21.21 -6.90
CA GLN A 267 -16.56 -21.16 -7.40
C GLN A 267 -17.11 -19.74 -7.49
N ASN A 268 -16.76 -18.89 -6.52
CA ASN A 268 -17.19 -17.49 -6.48
C ASN A 268 -16.28 -16.55 -7.31
N GLY A 269 -15.28 -17.07 -8.02
CA GLY A 269 -14.40 -16.28 -8.89
C GLY A 269 -13.43 -15.36 -8.13
N CYS A 270 -13.22 -15.59 -6.83
CA CYS A 270 -12.25 -14.87 -6.01
C CYS A 270 -10.81 -15.33 -6.31
N ILE A 271 -10.64 -16.59 -6.72
CA ILE A 271 -9.37 -17.13 -7.20
C ILE A 271 -9.53 -17.46 -8.68
N GLY A 272 -8.88 -16.67 -9.54
CA GLY A 272 -8.78 -17.00 -10.96
C GLY A 272 -7.86 -18.21 -11.13
N LEU A 273 -8.40 -19.33 -11.60
CA LEU A 273 -7.59 -20.44 -12.13
C LEU A 273 -6.82 -19.92 -13.34
N THR A 274 -5.65 -19.33 -13.11
CA THR A 274 -4.65 -19.13 -14.15
C THR A 274 -3.76 -20.37 -14.16
N ILE A 275 -4.35 -21.52 -14.46
CA ILE A 275 -3.58 -22.69 -14.87
C ILE A 275 -3.16 -22.37 -16.31
N LYS A 276 -1.87 -22.10 -16.51
CA LYS A 276 -1.23 -22.17 -17.83
C LYS A 276 -1.24 -23.61 -18.32
#